data_AF-A0A4Y7KHJ9-F1
#
_entry.id   AF-A0A4Y7KHJ9-F1
#
_cell.length_a   1.000
_cell.length_b   1.000
_cell.length_c   1.000
_cell.angle_alpha   90.00
_cell.angle_beta   90.00
_cell.angle_gamma   90.00
#
_symmetry.space_group_name_H-M   'P 1'
#
loop_
_entity.id
_entity.type
_entity.pdbx_description
1 polymer ?
#
loop_
_entity_poly.entity_id
_entity_poly.type
_entity_poly.pdbx_seq_one_letter_code
_entity_poly.pdbx_strand_id
1 'polypeptide(L)'
;MGQRSTVSNVHTFPAVLFCFTILSSACLVVSSSRLPKNEFVDAEIYRRNLLSNGLGMTPPMGWNSWNHFACKIDEKMIRKTADALVSTGLSKLGYHYVNIDDCWAELARDDKNNLVPKKSTFPSGIKALADYVHSKGLKLGIYSDAGYLTCSNTMPGSLGYEEQDAKTFASWGIDYLKYDNCNNDGSKPTVRYPVMTRALMKAGRPIFYSLCEWGDMHPALWGAKVGNSWRTTGDISDTWDSMLSRADFNEFYAEFARPGGWNDPDMLEVGNGGMTKDEYVVHFSIWAISKAPLLIGCDVRNATKETMEIIGNKEVIAVNQDSLGVQAKKVRMEGDLEVWAGQLSGYRMAVLLVNRSARRSSITAHWDDIGIASGSVVKARDLWEHETLKQRFVGNLTATMNSHTCKMYVLTAVC
;
A
#
# COMPACT_ATOMS: atom_id res chain seq x y z
N MET A 1 23.65 21.33 -67.79
CA MET A 1 22.97 22.63 -68.06
C MET A 1 23.03 23.45 -66.79
N GLY A 2 23.24 24.77 -66.78
CA GLY A 2 23.49 25.71 -67.89
C GLY A 2 23.26 27.15 -67.40
N GLN A 3 24.20 28.07 -67.61
CA GLN A 3 24.19 29.40 -66.96
C GLN A 3 23.24 30.42 -67.61
N ARG A 4 22.78 31.38 -66.79
CA ARG A 4 22.53 32.82 -67.05
C ARG A 4 22.40 33.49 -65.66
N SER A 5 23.06 34.57 -65.23
CA SER A 5 23.68 35.76 -65.86
C SER A 5 22.67 36.68 -66.55
N THR A 6 22.68 38.03 -66.45
CA THR A 6 23.58 39.02 -65.78
C THR A 6 22.74 39.93 -64.83
N VAL A 7 23.16 41.04 -64.16
CA VAL A 7 24.27 42.03 -64.29
C VAL A 7 24.69 42.57 -62.90
N SER A 8 25.54 43.61 -62.84
CA SER A 8 26.08 44.27 -61.62
C SER A 8 25.92 45.80 -61.66
N ASN A 9 25.97 46.49 -60.50
CA ASN A 9 26.59 47.83 -60.27
C ASN A 9 26.22 48.44 -58.88
N VAL A 10 26.95 49.39 -58.26
CA VAL A 10 28.42 49.53 -58.06
C VAL A 10 28.71 50.63 -56.99
N HIS A 11 29.53 50.33 -55.97
CA HIS A 11 30.14 51.24 -54.95
C HIS A 11 29.18 52.18 -54.14
N THR A 12 29.54 52.94 -53.09
CA THR A 12 30.81 53.28 -52.38
C THR A 12 30.63 53.26 -50.84
N PHE A 13 31.73 53.00 -50.10
CA PHE A 13 31.95 53.41 -48.69
C PHE A 13 32.79 54.73 -48.71
N PRO A 14 32.75 55.62 -47.69
CA PRO A 14 33.19 55.37 -46.29
C PRO A 14 32.12 55.86 -45.26
N ALA A 15 32.33 56.11 -43.96
CA ALA A 15 33.54 56.27 -43.13
C ALA A 15 33.31 55.86 -41.65
N VAL A 16 34.15 56.35 -40.72
CA VAL A 16 34.14 56.07 -39.26
C VAL A 16 34.10 57.37 -38.47
N LEU A 17 33.44 57.39 -37.31
CA LEU A 17 33.79 58.30 -36.21
C LEU A 17 33.57 57.64 -34.83
N PHE A 18 34.46 57.94 -33.88
CA PHE A 18 34.48 57.41 -32.51
C PHE A 18 34.31 58.57 -31.53
N CYS A 19 33.55 58.41 -30.43
CA CYS A 19 33.62 59.34 -29.29
C CYS A 19 33.17 58.71 -27.96
N PHE A 20 33.40 59.43 -26.86
CA PHE A 20 33.63 58.87 -25.53
C PHE A 20 32.42 58.83 -24.57
N THR A 21 32.38 57.75 -23.79
CA THR A 21 31.91 57.56 -22.39
C THR A 21 31.11 58.66 -21.65
N ILE A 22 30.03 58.25 -20.99
CA ILE A 22 29.72 58.62 -19.59
C ILE A 22 29.27 57.34 -18.84
N LEU A 23 29.75 57.13 -17.60
CA LEU A 23 29.23 56.11 -16.69
C LEU A 23 28.04 56.65 -15.89
N SER A 24 27.03 55.81 -15.65
CA SER A 24 25.97 56.06 -14.66
C SER A 24 25.61 54.77 -13.94
N SER A 25 25.92 54.69 -12.65
CA SER A 25 25.61 53.52 -11.81
C SER A 25 24.18 53.60 -11.28
N ALA A 26 23.31 52.70 -11.74
CA ALA A 26 21.97 52.53 -11.18
C ALA A 26 21.86 51.14 -10.52
N CYS A 27 21.75 51.11 -9.19
CA CYS A 27 21.53 49.88 -8.43
C CYS A 27 20.09 49.37 -8.63
N LEU A 28 19.90 48.44 -9.56
CA LEU A 28 18.64 47.69 -9.66
C LEU A 28 18.56 46.67 -8.52
N VAL A 29 17.74 46.99 -7.52
CA VAL A 29 17.37 46.06 -6.44
C VAL A 29 16.52 44.94 -7.05
N VAL A 30 17.07 43.73 -7.13
CA VAL A 30 16.33 42.54 -7.57
C VAL A 30 15.38 42.11 -6.44
N SER A 31 14.16 42.62 -6.46
CA SER A 31 13.07 42.13 -5.60
C SER A 31 12.75 40.69 -6.00
N SER A 32 12.99 39.72 -5.11
CA SER A 32 12.68 38.32 -5.37
C SER A 32 11.16 38.09 -5.38
N SER A 33 10.60 38.03 -6.57
CA SER A 33 9.22 37.57 -6.79
C SER A 33 9.10 36.10 -6.36
N ARG A 34 8.61 35.90 -5.13
CA ARG A 34 8.23 34.55 -4.67
C ARG A 34 7.13 34.04 -5.59
N LEU A 35 7.43 32.97 -6.35
CA LEU A 35 6.40 32.17 -7.00
C LEU A 35 5.41 31.69 -5.90
N PRO A 36 4.10 31.81 -6.12
CA PRO A 36 3.12 31.33 -5.13
C PRO A 36 3.28 29.81 -4.97
N LYS A 37 3.23 29.33 -3.72
CA LYS A 37 3.19 27.90 -3.43
C LYS A 37 1.90 27.30 -3.98
N ASN A 38 1.97 26.04 -4.42
CA ASN A 38 0.92 25.40 -5.22
C ASN A 38 -0.32 24.93 -4.42
N GLU A 39 -0.57 25.51 -3.25
CA GLU A 39 -1.57 25.07 -2.26
C GLU A 39 -3.01 25.05 -2.80
N PHE A 40 -3.31 25.87 -3.81
CA PHE A 40 -4.61 25.87 -4.49
C PHE A 40 -4.88 24.62 -5.34
N VAL A 41 -3.86 24.00 -5.92
CA VAL A 41 -4.03 22.82 -6.79
C VAL A 41 -4.37 21.58 -5.95
N ASP A 42 -3.65 21.36 -4.85
CA ASP A 42 -3.97 20.28 -3.91
C ASP A 42 -5.39 20.46 -3.33
N ALA A 43 -5.73 21.68 -2.90
CA ALA A 43 -7.04 21.99 -2.32
C ALA A 43 -8.22 21.77 -3.30
N GLU A 44 -8.00 21.89 -4.62
CA GLU A 44 -9.03 21.60 -5.63
C GLU A 44 -9.15 20.10 -5.94
N ILE A 45 -8.05 19.34 -5.89
CA ILE A 45 -8.06 17.87 -6.01
C ILE A 45 -8.85 17.24 -4.84
N TYR A 46 -8.60 17.67 -3.60
CA TYR A 46 -9.34 17.17 -2.43
C TYR A 46 -10.86 17.39 -2.50
N ARG A 47 -11.34 18.39 -3.25
CA ARG A 47 -12.78 18.68 -3.41
C ARG A 47 -13.55 17.69 -4.31
N ARG A 48 -12.91 16.69 -4.92
CA ARG A 48 -13.56 15.74 -5.85
C ARG A 48 -13.50 14.26 -5.45
N ASN A 49 -12.93 13.94 -4.28
CA ASN A 49 -12.97 12.58 -3.72
C ASN A 49 -14.13 12.48 -2.71
N LEU A 50 -14.89 11.38 -2.76
CA LEU A 50 -16.00 11.14 -1.82
C LEU A 50 -15.49 10.78 -0.41
N LEU A 51 -14.33 10.10 -0.36
CA LEU A 51 -13.55 9.91 0.86
C LEU A 51 -12.42 10.94 0.94
N SER A 52 -12.41 11.72 2.01
CA SER A 52 -11.32 12.63 2.38
C SER A 52 -11.14 12.60 3.91
N ASN A 53 -10.93 11.40 4.46
CA ASN A 53 -10.89 11.14 5.91
C ASN A 53 -9.51 11.37 6.57
N GLY A 54 -8.48 11.70 5.79
CA GLY A 54 -7.11 11.91 6.29
C GLY A 54 -6.39 10.63 6.75
N LEU A 55 -6.93 9.45 6.45
CA LEU A 55 -6.34 8.16 6.78
C LEU A 55 -5.63 7.54 5.58
N GLY A 56 -4.76 6.55 5.83
CA GLY A 56 -4.09 5.80 4.77
C GLY A 56 -3.00 6.57 4.01
N MET A 57 -2.38 7.60 4.60
CA MET A 57 -1.26 8.31 3.96
C MET A 57 -0.04 7.41 3.65
N THR A 58 0.08 6.31 4.39
CA THR A 58 0.87 5.11 4.04
C THR A 58 -0.06 3.88 4.08
N PRO A 59 0.34 2.71 3.54
CA PRO A 59 -0.46 1.48 3.62
C PRO A 59 -0.77 1.10 5.07
N PRO A 60 -1.96 0.54 5.38
CA PRO A 60 -2.29 0.14 6.74
C PRO A 60 -1.44 -1.06 7.18
N MET A 61 -1.00 -1.02 8.45
CA MET A 61 -0.26 -2.10 9.09
C MET A 61 -1.01 -2.62 10.32
N GLY A 62 -1.11 -3.94 10.45
CA GLY A 62 -1.87 -4.54 11.54
C GLY A 62 -1.92 -6.07 11.47
N TRP A 63 -3.01 -6.62 12.01
CA TRP A 63 -3.29 -8.06 12.06
C TRP A 63 -4.78 -8.29 11.76
N ASN A 64 -5.10 -9.44 11.19
CA ASN A 64 -6.47 -9.89 10.93
C ASN A 64 -6.65 -11.35 11.40
N SER A 65 -7.82 -11.67 11.97
CA SER A 65 -8.14 -13.01 12.46
C SER A 65 -8.33 -14.10 11.39
N TRP A 66 -8.64 -13.75 10.13
CA TRP A 66 -9.24 -14.69 9.18
C TRP A 66 -8.36 -15.89 8.83
N ASN A 67 -7.16 -15.69 8.28
CA ASN A 67 -6.38 -16.78 7.68
C ASN A 67 -6.06 -17.92 8.67
N HIS A 68 -5.74 -17.60 9.93
CA HIS A 68 -5.41 -18.60 10.95
C HIS A 68 -6.62 -19.11 11.76
N PHE A 69 -7.60 -18.26 12.05
CA PHE A 69 -8.70 -18.61 12.98
C PHE A 69 -10.04 -18.86 12.28
N ALA A 70 -10.25 -18.31 11.08
CA ALA A 70 -11.55 -18.20 10.42
C ALA A 70 -12.62 -17.76 11.43
N CYS A 71 -13.69 -18.53 11.58
CA CYS A 71 -14.78 -18.27 12.54
C CYS A 71 -14.52 -18.73 13.99
N LYS A 72 -13.31 -19.18 14.34
CA LYS A 72 -12.93 -19.61 15.70
C LYS A 72 -12.40 -18.44 16.54
N ILE A 73 -13.16 -17.36 16.59
CA ILE A 73 -12.78 -16.09 17.23
C ILE A 73 -13.58 -15.82 18.51
N ASP A 74 -12.93 -15.24 19.50
CA ASP A 74 -13.55 -14.75 20.74
C ASP A 74 -12.81 -13.52 21.29
N GLU A 75 -13.43 -12.74 22.17
CA GLU A 75 -12.84 -11.51 22.70
C GLU A 75 -11.54 -11.76 23.49
N LYS A 76 -11.37 -12.93 24.11
CA LYS A 76 -10.20 -13.30 24.90
C LYS A 76 -9.02 -13.65 23.98
N MET A 77 -9.28 -14.19 22.80
CA MET A 77 -8.32 -14.31 21.71
C MET A 77 -7.89 -12.92 21.23
N ILE A 78 -8.84 -12.05 20.85
CA ILE A 78 -8.52 -10.70 20.34
C ILE A 78 -7.75 -9.86 21.38
N ARG A 79 -8.15 -9.87 22.66
CA ARG A 79 -7.40 -9.21 23.75
C ARG A 79 -5.96 -9.73 23.87
N LYS A 80 -5.75 -11.05 23.82
CA LYS A 80 -4.41 -11.66 23.83
C LYS A 80 -3.58 -11.33 22.59
N THR A 81 -4.20 -11.22 21.42
CA THR A 81 -3.54 -10.80 20.19
C THR A 81 -3.08 -9.34 20.27
N ALA A 82 -3.92 -8.45 20.81
CA ALA A 82 -3.53 -7.06 21.11
C ALA A 82 -2.36 -7.00 22.12
N ASP A 83 -2.38 -7.82 23.18
CA ASP A 83 -1.24 -7.96 24.11
C ASP A 83 0.02 -8.49 23.41
N ALA A 84 -0.12 -9.44 22.48
CA ALA A 84 1.00 -10.00 21.72
C ALA A 84 1.64 -8.94 20.81
N LEU A 85 0.86 -8.15 20.07
CA LEU A 85 1.37 -7.07 19.22
C LEU A 85 2.17 -6.02 20.00
N VAL A 86 1.79 -5.73 21.26
CA VAL A 86 2.56 -4.83 22.14
C VAL A 86 3.81 -5.49 22.71
N SER A 87 3.70 -6.71 23.24
CA SER A 87 4.78 -7.39 23.97
C SER A 87 5.89 -7.93 23.06
N THR A 88 5.55 -8.40 21.85
CA THR A 88 6.51 -8.72 20.78
C THR A 88 7.18 -7.48 20.20
N GLY A 89 6.60 -6.29 20.41
CA GLY A 89 7.08 -5.03 19.86
C GLY A 89 6.62 -4.73 18.42
N LEU A 90 5.80 -5.59 17.79
CA LEU A 90 5.26 -5.36 16.44
C LEU A 90 4.51 -4.03 16.34
N SER A 91 3.77 -3.63 17.38
CA SER A 91 3.10 -2.32 17.42
C SER A 91 4.06 -1.14 17.30
N LYS A 92 5.31 -1.27 17.77
CA LYS A 92 6.37 -0.26 17.62
C LYS A 92 6.99 -0.23 16.22
N LEU A 93 6.60 -1.14 15.34
CA LEU A 93 6.99 -1.19 13.92
C LEU A 93 5.87 -0.66 13.00
N GLY A 94 4.69 -0.34 13.54
CA GLY A 94 3.54 0.16 12.81
C GLY A 94 2.30 -0.74 12.83
N TYR A 95 2.40 -2.00 13.29
CA TYR A 95 1.28 -2.94 13.35
C TYR A 95 0.26 -2.56 14.43
N HIS A 96 -0.59 -1.56 14.12
CA HIS A 96 -1.51 -0.92 15.06
C HIS A 96 -2.96 -1.37 14.94
N TYR A 97 -3.41 -1.80 13.75
CA TYR A 97 -4.79 -2.26 13.56
C TYR A 97 -4.96 -3.72 14.01
N VAL A 98 -5.94 -3.98 14.87
CA VAL A 98 -6.37 -5.31 15.30
C VAL A 98 -7.74 -5.55 14.67
N ASN A 99 -7.77 -6.20 13.51
CA ASN A 99 -8.98 -6.37 12.71
C ASN A 99 -9.69 -7.66 13.09
N ILE A 100 -10.93 -7.55 13.54
CA ILE A 100 -11.86 -8.66 13.70
C ILE A 100 -12.53 -8.89 12.34
N ASP A 101 -12.39 -10.10 11.80
CA ASP A 101 -13.04 -10.51 10.54
C ASP A 101 -14.44 -11.11 10.79
N ASP A 102 -15.01 -11.87 9.84
CA ASP A 102 -16.35 -12.45 9.92
C ASP A 102 -16.62 -13.33 11.18
N CYS A 103 -17.89 -13.68 11.41
CA CYS A 103 -18.40 -14.51 12.50
C CYS A 103 -18.42 -13.86 13.92
N TRP A 104 -18.28 -12.53 14.03
CA TRP A 104 -18.27 -11.81 15.32
C TRP A 104 -19.65 -11.46 15.91
N ALA A 105 -20.70 -11.40 15.09
CA ALA A 105 -22.05 -11.01 15.50
C ALA A 105 -23.02 -12.20 15.68
N GLU A 106 -24.18 -11.93 16.29
CA GLU A 106 -25.33 -12.83 16.23
C GLU A 106 -25.91 -12.88 14.80
N LEU A 107 -26.58 -13.99 14.45
CA LEU A 107 -27.22 -14.16 13.15
C LEU A 107 -28.40 -13.19 12.91
N ALA A 108 -29.01 -12.70 13.99
CA ALA A 108 -30.12 -11.74 13.94
C ALA A 108 -29.68 -10.37 14.47
N ARG A 109 -30.19 -9.31 13.83
CA ARG A 109 -30.18 -7.95 14.37
C ARG A 109 -31.15 -7.85 15.57
N ASP A 110 -30.98 -6.81 16.40
CA ASP A 110 -31.92 -6.55 17.50
C ASP A 110 -33.29 -6.04 17.01
N ASP A 111 -34.23 -5.84 17.95
CA ASP A 111 -35.57 -5.28 17.73
C ASP A 111 -35.59 -3.82 17.22
N LYS A 112 -34.42 -3.21 17.01
CA LYS A 112 -34.21 -1.89 16.39
C LYS A 112 -33.34 -1.97 15.14
N ASN A 113 -33.06 -3.19 14.64
CA ASN A 113 -32.19 -3.51 13.51
C ASN A 113 -30.68 -3.20 13.69
N ASN A 114 -30.17 -3.07 14.93
CA ASN A 114 -28.72 -2.95 15.15
C ASN A 114 -28.02 -4.31 15.00
N LEU A 115 -26.76 -4.32 14.55
CA LEU A 115 -25.88 -5.48 14.67
C LEU A 115 -25.60 -5.77 16.15
N VAL A 116 -25.72 -7.04 16.56
CA VAL A 116 -25.53 -7.49 17.95
C VAL A 116 -24.24 -8.30 18.07
N PRO A 117 -23.28 -7.92 18.93
CA PRO A 117 -22.10 -8.75 19.21
C PRO A 117 -22.50 -10.11 19.77
N LYS A 118 -21.87 -11.18 19.28
CA LYS A 118 -22.22 -12.57 19.61
C LYS A 118 -21.98 -12.86 21.08
N LYS A 119 -23.01 -13.08 21.88
CA LYS A 119 -22.91 -13.12 23.36
C LYS A 119 -22.07 -14.27 23.89
N SER A 120 -21.91 -15.35 23.12
CA SER A 120 -21.10 -16.51 23.51
C SER A 120 -19.60 -16.35 23.26
N THR A 121 -19.18 -15.44 22.37
CA THR A 121 -17.75 -15.20 22.03
C THR A 121 -17.29 -13.76 22.32
N PHE A 122 -18.20 -12.79 22.35
CA PHE A 122 -17.97 -11.38 22.69
C PHE A 122 -18.94 -10.90 23.81
N PRO A 123 -19.02 -11.58 24.97
CA PRO A 123 -19.97 -11.25 26.05
C PRO A 123 -19.85 -9.81 26.59
N SER A 124 -18.68 -9.18 26.51
CA SER A 124 -18.49 -7.78 26.91
C SER A 124 -19.01 -6.76 25.89
N GLY A 125 -19.33 -7.20 24.66
CA GLY A 125 -19.65 -6.34 23.52
C GLY A 125 -18.41 -5.67 22.90
N ILE A 126 -18.53 -5.28 21.62
CA ILE A 126 -17.40 -4.75 20.84
C ILE A 126 -16.83 -3.44 21.41
N LYS A 127 -17.65 -2.56 22.01
CA LYS A 127 -17.14 -1.34 22.66
C LYS A 127 -16.13 -1.63 23.76
N ALA A 128 -16.42 -2.55 24.68
CA ALA A 128 -15.50 -2.93 25.75
C ALA A 128 -14.26 -3.72 25.26
N LEU A 129 -14.24 -4.13 24.00
CA LEU A 129 -13.07 -4.67 23.31
C LEU A 129 -12.27 -3.55 22.63
N ALA A 130 -12.93 -2.57 21.99
CA ALA A 130 -12.32 -1.39 21.40
C ALA A 130 -11.62 -0.53 22.45
N ASP A 131 -12.31 -0.20 23.55
CA ASP A 131 -11.74 0.57 24.67
C ASP A 131 -10.49 -0.12 25.25
N TYR A 132 -10.47 -1.45 25.26
CA TYR A 132 -9.29 -2.23 25.67
C TYR A 132 -8.15 -2.15 24.65
N VAL A 133 -8.43 -2.31 23.36
CA VAL A 133 -7.41 -2.20 22.30
C VAL A 133 -6.84 -0.78 22.24
N HIS A 134 -7.67 0.25 22.41
CA HIS A 134 -7.24 1.65 22.57
C HIS A 134 -6.34 1.84 23.80
N SER A 135 -6.64 1.19 24.94
CA SER A 135 -5.79 1.23 26.14
C SER A 135 -4.36 0.67 25.94
N LYS A 136 -4.15 -0.08 24.84
CA LYS A 136 -2.85 -0.64 24.44
C LYS A 136 -2.08 0.25 23.45
N GLY A 137 -2.64 1.40 23.05
CA GLY A 137 -2.10 2.22 21.95
C GLY A 137 -2.31 1.61 20.56
N LEU A 138 -3.31 0.73 20.44
CA LEU A 138 -3.71 0.07 19.20
C LEU A 138 -5.06 0.60 18.73
N LYS A 139 -5.51 0.13 17.57
CA LYS A 139 -6.78 0.48 16.91
C LYS A 139 -7.61 -0.79 16.66
N LEU A 140 -8.93 -0.75 16.83
CA LEU A 140 -9.78 -1.91 16.56
C LEU A 140 -10.46 -1.80 15.19
N GLY A 141 -10.28 -2.82 14.36
CA GLY A 141 -11.03 -3.01 13.13
C GLY A 141 -12.17 -3.99 13.26
N ILE A 142 -13.18 -3.83 12.41
CA ILE A 142 -14.33 -4.72 12.30
C ILE A 142 -14.59 -5.09 10.85
N TYR A 143 -15.47 -6.06 10.64
CA TYR A 143 -15.89 -6.57 9.35
C TYR A 143 -17.41 -6.49 9.17
N SER A 144 -17.84 -6.21 7.95
CA SER A 144 -19.21 -6.42 7.47
C SER A 144 -19.19 -6.63 5.94
N ASP A 145 -20.36 -6.77 5.33
CA ASP A 145 -20.52 -7.04 3.90
C ASP A 145 -21.42 -5.98 3.22
N ALA A 146 -21.12 -5.65 1.97
CA ALA A 146 -21.98 -4.92 1.05
C ALA A 146 -23.15 -5.79 0.50
N GLY A 147 -23.67 -6.70 1.31
CA GLY A 147 -24.76 -7.63 1.03
C GLY A 147 -25.68 -7.84 2.24
N TYR A 148 -26.62 -8.81 2.13
CA TYR A 148 -27.61 -9.09 3.17
C TYR A 148 -27.06 -9.97 4.32
N LEU A 149 -26.11 -10.84 4.02
CA LEU A 149 -25.40 -11.73 4.94
C LEU A 149 -23.91 -11.68 4.61
N THR A 150 -23.05 -11.87 5.59
CA THR A 150 -21.61 -12.00 5.35
C THR A 150 -21.25 -13.28 4.59
N CYS A 151 -20.01 -13.38 4.08
CA CYS A 151 -19.57 -14.54 3.31
C CYS A 151 -19.66 -15.89 4.05
N SER A 152 -19.50 -15.93 5.38
CA SER A 152 -19.76 -17.14 6.19
C SER A 152 -21.25 -17.50 6.31
N ASN A 153 -22.15 -16.57 6.00
CA ASN A 153 -23.60 -16.63 6.23
C ASN A 153 -23.99 -16.79 7.72
N THR A 154 -23.08 -16.47 8.65
CA THR A 154 -23.34 -16.61 10.10
C THR A 154 -23.83 -15.32 10.77
N MET A 155 -23.73 -14.17 10.09
CA MET A 155 -24.18 -12.88 10.59
C MET A 155 -24.69 -11.95 9.46
N PRO A 156 -25.50 -10.91 9.79
CA PRO A 156 -25.99 -9.96 8.80
C PRO A 156 -24.87 -9.13 8.16
N GLY A 157 -25.00 -8.89 6.85
CA GLY A 157 -24.29 -7.81 6.17
C GLY A 157 -25.00 -6.46 6.41
N SER A 158 -24.47 -5.40 5.79
CA SER A 158 -24.88 -4.01 6.01
C SER A 158 -25.66 -3.39 4.84
N LEU A 159 -25.98 -4.13 3.78
CA LEU A 159 -26.74 -3.60 2.63
C LEU A 159 -28.12 -3.08 3.06
N GLY A 160 -28.38 -1.79 2.81
CA GLY A 160 -29.59 -1.09 3.24
C GLY A 160 -29.61 -0.63 4.71
N TYR A 161 -28.58 -0.97 5.49
CA TYR A 161 -28.39 -0.58 6.89
C TYR A 161 -27.16 0.31 7.11
N GLU A 162 -26.53 0.79 6.04
CA GLU A 162 -25.17 1.37 6.09
C GLU A 162 -25.07 2.55 7.06
N GLU A 163 -26.05 3.47 7.04
CA GLU A 163 -26.05 4.63 7.94
C GLU A 163 -26.32 4.27 9.42
N GLN A 164 -26.98 3.14 9.69
CA GLN A 164 -27.20 2.64 11.05
C GLN A 164 -25.96 1.89 11.57
N ASP A 165 -25.37 1.05 10.72
CA ASP A 165 -24.18 0.26 11.08
C ASP A 165 -22.95 1.15 11.22
N ALA A 166 -22.73 2.12 10.33
CA ALA A 166 -21.63 3.08 10.46
C ALA A 166 -21.70 3.89 11.77
N LYS A 167 -22.92 4.32 12.18
CA LYS A 167 -23.13 4.99 13.49
C LYS A 167 -22.87 4.02 14.65
N THR A 168 -23.29 2.76 14.53
CA THR A 168 -23.00 1.70 15.50
C THR A 168 -21.48 1.52 15.68
N PHE A 169 -20.74 1.31 14.59
CA PHE A 169 -19.29 1.17 14.58
C PHE A 169 -18.58 2.40 15.18
N ALA A 170 -19.01 3.62 14.83
CA ALA A 170 -18.46 4.84 15.40
C ALA A 170 -18.73 4.96 16.92
N SER A 171 -19.92 4.59 17.39
CA SER A 171 -20.28 4.57 18.82
C SER A 171 -19.45 3.54 19.63
N TRP A 172 -19.13 2.42 18.99
CA TRP A 172 -18.24 1.38 19.52
C TRP A 172 -16.76 1.74 19.45
N GLY A 173 -16.38 2.85 18.80
CA GLY A 173 -15.00 3.30 18.70
C GLY A 173 -14.17 2.57 17.63
N ILE A 174 -14.79 1.91 16.66
CA ILE A 174 -14.10 1.25 15.55
C ILE A 174 -13.22 2.24 14.77
N ASP A 175 -12.07 1.77 14.30
CA ASP A 175 -11.06 2.56 13.57
C ASP A 175 -10.85 2.10 12.12
N TYR A 176 -11.32 0.90 11.77
CA TYR A 176 -11.13 0.24 10.47
C TYR A 176 -12.36 -0.62 10.14
N LEU A 177 -12.81 -0.60 8.89
CA LEU A 177 -13.85 -1.49 8.37
C LEU A 177 -13.34 -2.21 7.12
N LYS A 178 -13.22 -3.54 7.19
CA LYS A 178 -13.21 -4.42 6.00
C LYS A 178 -14.67 -4.59 5.56
N TYR A 179 -14.93 -4.39 4.27
CA TYR A 179 -16.28 -4.40 3.73
C TYR A 179 -16.36 -5.31 2.51
N ASP A 180 -17.00 -6.46 2.67
CA ASP A 180 -17.01 -7.57 1.71
C ASP A 180 -18.10 -7.44 0.63
N ASN A 181 -18.24 -8.45 -0.23
CA ASN A 181 -19.10 -8.40 -1.42
C ASN A 181 -20.03 -9.60 -1.62
N CYS A 182 -20.18 -10.50 -0.64
CA CYS A 182 -21.07 -11.66 -0.74
C CYS A 182 -22.56 -11.26 -0.65
N ASN A 183 -23.47 -12.19 -0.96
CA ASN A 183 -24.92 -12.07 -0.73
C ASN A 183 -25.57 -10.72 -1.10
N ASN A 184 -25.08 -10.07 -2.16
CA ASN A 184 -25.58 -8.77 -2.60
C ASN A 184 -26.82 -8.93 -3.51
N ASP A 185 -27.50 -7.81 -3.75
CA ASP A 185 -28.74 -7.73 -4.55
C ASP A 185 -28.52 -7.77 -6.08
N GLY A 186 -27.30 -8.11 -6.54
CA GLY A 186 -26.90 -8.04 -7.94
C GLY A 186 -26.55 -6.62 -8.41
N SER A 187 -26.62 -5.60 -7.54
CA SER A 187 -26.15 -4.26 -7.88
C SER A 187 -24.62 -4.17 -7.84
N LYS A 188 -24.06 -3.27 -8.64
CA LYS A 188 -22.61 -3.18 -8.88
C LYS A 188 -21.85 -2.64 -7.66
N PRO A 189 -20.59 -3.07 -7.41
CA PRO A 189 -19.79 -2.52 -6.31
C PRO A 189 -19.60 -1.00 -6.43
N THR A 190 -19.46 -0.50 -7.66
CA THR A 190 -19.43 0.93 -8.01
C THR A 190 -20.69 1.73 -7.61
N VAL A 191 -21.78 1.05 -7.23
CA VAL A 191 -23.01 1.66 -6.67
C VAL A 191 -23.07 1.49 -5.16
N ARG A 192 -22.84 0.26 -4.65
CA ARG A 192 -22.99 -0.10 -3.22
C ARG A 192 -21.93 0.54 -2.32
N TYR A 193 -20.65 0.39 -2.64
CA TYR A 193 -19.56 0.86 -1.77
C TYR A 193 -19.61 2.38 -1.47
N PRO A 194 -19.91 3.27 -2.44
CA PRO A 194 -20.17 4.68 -2.17
C PRO A 194 -21.29 4.99 -1.15
N VAL A 195 -22.25 4.07 -0.92
CA VAL A 195 -23.27 4.24 0.13
C VAL A 195 -22.63 4.18 1.51
N MET A 196 -21.84 3.14 1.77
CA MET A 196 -21.12 2.98 3.04
C MET A 196 -20.03 4.04 3.22
N THR A 197 -19.33 4.49 2.16
CA THR A 197 -18.45 5.68 2.25
C THR A 197 -19.18 6.90 2.82
N ARG A 198 -20.39 7.20 2.32
CA ARG A 198 -21.21 8.32 2.81
C ARG A 198 -21.68 8.09 4.25
N ALA A 199 -22.00 6.85 4.61
CA ALA A 199 -22.40 6.50 5.97
C ALA A 199 -21.26 6.72 6.98
N LEU A 200 -20.06 6.22 6.68
CA LEU A 200 -18.85 6.40 7.51
C LEU A 200 -18.50 7.88 7.67
N MET A 201 -18.50 8.66 6.58
CA MET A 201 -18.24 10.11 6.63
C MET A 201 -19.28 10.89 7.43
N LYS A 202 -20.53 10.39 7.56
CA LYS A 202 -21.57 10.95 8.43
C LYS A 202 -21.48 10.48 9.89
N ALA A 203 -20.77 9.39 10.19
CA ALA A 203 -20.83 8.73 11.50
C ALA A 203 -20.08 9.46 12.63
N GLY A 204 -19.36 10.55 12.32
CA GLY A 204 -18.69 11.41 13.31
C GLY A 204 -17.35 10.86 13.85
N ARG A 205 -16.88 9.71 13.37
CA ARG A 205 -15.57 9.13 13.67
C ARG A 205 -14.83 8.80 12.36
N PRO A 206 -13.56 9.21 12.18
CA PRO A 206 -12.74 8.72 11.07
C PRO A 206 -12.51 7.21 11.20
N ILE A 207 -12.95 6.45 10.21
CA ILE A 207 -12.75 5.00 10.08
C ILE A 207 -12.01 4.75 8.77
N PHE A 208 -10.95 3.94 8.81
CA PHE A 208 -10.24 3.48 7.62
C PHE A 208 -11.14 2.51 6.86
N TYR A 209 -11.38 2.74 5.56
CA TYR A 209 -12.33 1.94 4.79
C TYR A 209 -11.64 1.07 3.75
N SER A 210 -11.76 -0.25 3.91
CA SER A 210 -11.07 -1.29 3.13
C SER A 210 -12.09 -2.07 2.31
N LEU A 211 -12.08 -1.88 0.99
CA LEU A 211 -12.98 -2.55 0.06
C LEU A 211 -12.52 -4.00 -0.16
N CYS A 212 -13.47 -4.93 -0.15
CA CYS A 212 -13.23 -6.36 -0.35
C CYS A 212 -14.24 -6.88 -1.40
N GLU A 213 -14.12 -6.35 -2.63
CA GLU A 213 -14.87 -6.77 -3.82
C GLU A 213 -14.05 -7.66 -4.78
N TRP A 214 -12.84 -8.03 -4.37
CA TRP A 214 -11.98 -9.03 -5.00
C TRP A 214 -11.48 -8.68 -6.41
N GLY A 215 -11.50 -7.41 -6.79
CA GLY A 215 -11.16 -6.93 -8.12
C GLY A 215 -12.36 -6.66 -9.02
N ASP A 216 -13.60 -6.86 -8.52
CA ASP A 216 -14.81 -6.69 -9.32
C ASP A 216 -14.96 -5.25 -9.84
N MET A 217 -15.19 -5.15 -11.14
CA MET A 217 -15.20 -3.89 -11.90
C MET A 217 -13.91 -3.04 -11.73
N HIS A 218 -12.75 -3.67 -11.52
CA HIS A 218 -11.42 -3.02 -11.46
C HIS A 218 -11.34 -1.87 -10.44
N PRO A 219 -11.34 -2.15 -9.12
CA PRO A 219 -11.42 -1.14 -8.06
C PRO A 219 -10.30 -0.11 -8.11
N ALA A 220 -9.12 -0.43 -8.64
CA ALA A 220 -8.04 0.54 -8.89
C ALA A 220 -8.50 1.80 -9.66
N LEU A 221 -9.49 1.67 -10.55
CA LEU A 221 -10.00 2.77 -11.39
C LEU A 221 -10.97 3.71 -10.65
N TRP A 222 -11.52 3.32 -9.50
CA TRP A 222 -12.59 4.07 -8.80
C TRP A 222 -12.47 4.10 -7.27
N GLY A 223 -11.93 3.06 -6.65
CA GLY A 223 -11.75 2.86 -5.21
C GLY A 223 -11.00 4.00 -4.52
N ALA A 224 -10.04 4.64 -5.19
CA ALA A 224 -9.31 5.81 -4.67
C ALA A 224 -10.20 7.03 -4.32
N LYS A 225 -11.45 7.05 -4.76
CA LYS A 225 -12.45 8.07 -4.39
C LYS A 225 -13.37 7.62 -3.25
N VAL A 226 -13.39 6.32 -2.95
CA VAL A 226 -14.44 5.61 -2.20
C VAL A 226 -13.89 5.02 -0.90
N GLY A 227 -12.67 4.47 -0.92
CA GLY A 227 -11.99 3.78 0.18
C GLY A 227 -10.52 4.16 0.33
N ASN A 228 -9.89 3.69 1.41
CA ASN A 228 -8.46 3.83 1.67
C ASN A 228 -7.62 2.63 1.18
N SER A 229 -8.24 1.48 0.97
CA SER A 229 -7.68 0.35 0.21
C SER A 229 -8.77 -0.45 -0.49
N TRP A 230 -8.40 -1.28 -1.45
CA TRP A 230 -9.32 -2.16 -2.19
C TRP A 230 -8.65 -3.45 -2.66
N ARG A 231 -9.32 -4.57 -2.41
CA ARG A 231 -8.84 -5.91 -2.81
C ARG A 231 -8.78 -6.02 -4.32
N THR A 232 -7.59 -6.21 -4.90
CA THR A 232 -7.43 -6.33 -6.36
C THR A 232 -7.73 -7.72 -6.92
N THR A 233 -7.94 -8.70 -6.03
CA THR A 233 -7.97 -10.13 -6.34
C THR A 233 -8.91 -10.88 -5.40
N GLY A 234 -9.35 -12.08 -5.81
CA GLY A 234 -9.86 -13.12 -4.89
C GLY A 234 -8.83 -13.47 -3.79
N ASP A 235 -9.30 -14.16 -2.75
CA ASP A 235 -8.51 -14.40 -1.53
C ASP A 235 -7.17 -15.09 -1.80
N ILE A 236 -6.19 -14.80 -0.94
CA ILE A 236 -4.94 -15.54 -0.88
C ILE A 236 -5.18 -16.93 -0.26
N SER A 237 -4.16 -17.78 -0.33
CA SER A 237 -4.03 -18.97 0.50
C SER A 237 -2.56 -19.19 0.78
N ASP A 238 -2.23 -19.92 1.85
CA ASP A 238 -0.86 -20.19 2.28
C ASP A 238 -0.15 -21.21 1.37
N THR A 239 0.01 -20.85 0.09
CA THR A 239 0.73 -21.60 -0.94
C THR A 239 1.45 -20.63 -1.88
N TRP A 240 2.60 -21.09 -2.40
CA TRP A 240 3.46 -20.32 -3.32
C TRP A 240 2.71 -19.80 -4.55
N ASP A 241 1.98 -20.67 -5.24
CA ASP A 241 1.24 -20.33 -6.46
C ASP A 241 0.11 -19.33 -6.19
N SER A 242 -0.57 -19.43 -5.03
CA SER A 242 -1.61 -18.48 -4.64
C SER A 242 -1.00 -17.10 -4.41
N MET A 243 0.04 -17.01 -3.57
CA MET A 243 0.78 -15.78 -3.27
C MET A 243 1.31 -15.10 -4.54
N LEU A 244 1.99 -15.85 -5.42
CA LEU A 244 2.50 -15.32 -6.69
C LEU A 244 1.37 -14.83 -7.61
N SER A 245 0.26 -15.57 -7.70
CA SER A 245 -0.87 -15.11 -8.53
C SER A 245 -1.54 -13.85 -7.98
N ARG A 246 -1.61 -13.66 -6.65
CA ARG A 246 -2.08 -12.39 -6.06
C ARG A 246 -1.16 -11.24 -6.44
N ALA A 247 0.15 -11.45 -6.35
CA ALA A 247 1.16 -10.47 -6.73
C ALA A 247 1.07 -10.08 -8.22
N ASP A 248 0.98 -11.07 -9.12
CA ASP A 248 0.90 -10.85 -10.57
C ASP A 248 -0.35 -10.03 -10.97
N PHE A 249 -1.52 -10.32 -10.39
CA PHE A 249 -2.73 -9.54 -10.67
C PHE A 249 -2.74 -8.14 -10.02
N ASN A 250 -2.08 -7.97 -8.87
CA ASN A 250 -1.97 -6.68 -8.18
C ASN A 250 -0.97 -5.72 -8.82
N GLU A 251 0.10 -6.24 -9.45
CA GLU A 251 1.12 -5.47 -10.17
C GLU A 251 0.52 -4.60 -11.27
N PHE A 252 -0.43 -5.17 -12.03
CA PHE A 252 -1.13 -4.50 -13.14
C PHE A 252 -1.75 -3.15 -12.73
N TYR A 253 -2.15 -2.99 -11.47
CA TYR A 253 -2.80 -1.80 -10.94
C TYR A 253 -1.86 -0.79 -10.28
N ALA A 254 -0.54 -0.98 -10.34
CA ALA A 254 0.44 -0.23 -9.56
C ALA A 254 0.44 1.31 -9.75
N GLU A 255 -0.05 1.82 -10.87
CA GLU A 255 -0.16 3.28 -11.11
C GLU A 255 -1.37 3.95 -10.43
N PHE A 256 -2.27 3.15 -9.86
CA PHE A 256 -3.46 3.64 -9.17
C PHE A 256 -3.29 3.74 -7.65
N ALA A 257 -2.31 3.04 -7.06
CA ALA A 257 -1.95 3.19 -5.66
C ALA A 257 -1.24 4.53 -5.40
N ARG A 258 -1.57 5.17 -4.27
CA ARG A 258 -1.07 6.50 -3.87
C ARG A 258 -1.40 6.78 -2.40
N PRO A 259 -0.75 7.75 -1.74
CA PRO A 259 -1.14 8.22 -0.41
C PRO A 259 -2.66 8.49 -0.32
N GLY A 260 -3.31 7.81 0.63
CA GLY A 260 -4.75 7.84 0.85
C GLY A 260 -5.55 6.70 0.22
N GLY A 261 -4.99 5.91 -0.72
CA GLY A 261 -5.69 4.85 -1.45
C GLY A 261 -4.76 3.78 -2.06
N TRP A 262 -4.85 2.54 -1.56
CA TRP A 262 -3.93 1.44 -1.88
C TRP A 262 -4.58 0.23 -2.56
N ASN A 263 -3.87 -0.39 -3.50
CA ASN A 263 -4.20 -1.73 -3.96
C ASN A 263 -3.91 -2.75 -2.85
N ASP A 264 -4.81 -3.73 -2.68
CA ASP A 264 -4.73 -4.76 -1.64
C ASP A 264 -4.66 -6.17 -2.27
N PRO A 265 -3.46 -6.79 -2.35
CA PRO A 265 -3.28 -8.18 -2.77
C PRO A 265 -3.68 -9.22 -1.72
N ASP A 266 -4.39 -8.82 -0.65
CA ASP A 266 -4.84 -9.61 0.49
C ASP A 266 -3.81 -9.78 1.62
N MET A 267 -4.21 -10.46 2.71
CA MET A 267 -3.47 -10.58 3.97
C MET A 267 -2.15 -11.38 3.85
N LEU A 268 -1.23 -11.15 4.80
CA LEU A 268 0.07 -11.84 4.87
C LEU A 268 -0.07 -13.22 5.52
N GLU A 269 0.25 -14.27 4.77
CA GLU A 269 0.28 -15.67 5.23
C GLU A 269 1.53 -16.03 6.05
N VAL A 270 2.44 -15.08 6.25
CA VAL A 270 3.77 -15.27 6.86
C VAL A 270 3.66 -15.96 8.23
N GLY A 271 4.02 -17.24 8.27
CA GLY A 271 4.03 -18.06 9.49
C GLY A 271 2.80 -18.96 9.70
N ASN A 272 1.92 -19.15 8.72
CA ASN A 272 0.80 -20.10 8.82
C ASN A 272 1.20 -21.58 8.54
N GLY A 273 2.31 -21.81 7.84
CA GLY A 273 3.02 -23.11 7.74
C GLY A 273 2.96 -23.83 6.38
N GLY A 274 2.24 -23.29 5.39
CA GLY A 274 2.10 -23.85 4.04
C GLY A 274 3.18 -23.42 3.03
N MET A 275 3.98 -22.40 3.35
CA MET A 275 5.17 -22.00 2.59
C MET A 275 6.45 -22.09 3.42
N THR A 276 7.61 -22.16 2.74
CA THR A 276 8.93 -22.14 3.37
C THR A 276 9.33 -20.73 3.83
N LYS A 277 10.38 -20.63 4.66
CA LYS A 277 10.94 -19.34 5.12
C LYS A 277 11.31 -18.42 3.95
N ASP A 278 11.95 -18.96 2.93
CA ASP A 278 12.42 -18.19 1.77
C ASP A 278 11.24 -17.69 0.92
N GLU A 279 10.20 -18.51 0.75
CA GLU A 279 8.95 -18.13 0.08
C GLU A 279 8.18 -17.05 0.87
N TYR A 280 8.18 -17.10 2.21
CA TYR A 280 7.64 -16.03 3.04
C TYR A 280 8.48 -14.74 3.00
N VAL A 281 9.80 -14.84 2.84
CA VAL A 281 10.69 -13.69 2.60
C VAL A 281 10.35 -13.04 1.26
N VAL A 282 10.07 -13.82 0.22
CA VAL A 282 9.56 -13.32 -1.08
C VAL A 282 8.20 -12.64 -0.91
N HIS A 283 7.23 -13.32 -0.29
CA HIS A 283 5.87 -12.81 0.00
C HIS A 283 5.92 -11.42 0.66
N PHE A 284 6.61 -11.32 1.80
CA PHE A 284 6.72 -10.07 2.54
C PHE A 284 7.45 -8.98 1.76
N SER A 285 8.48 -9.33 0.98
CA SER A 285 9.20 -8.37 0.12
C SER A 285 8.32 -7.82 -1.01
N ILE A 286 7.52 -8.68 -1.65
CA ILE A 286 6.60 -8.29 -2.73
C ILE A 286 5.49 -7.38 -2.18
N TRP A 287 4.86 -7.73 -1.06
CA TRP A 287 3.83 -6.89 -0.43
C TRP A 287 4.42 -5.54 0.00
N ALA A 288 5.61 -5.55 0.59
CA ALA A 288 6.27 -4.33 1.03
C ALA A 288 6.63 -3.41 -0.14
N ILE A 289 7.27 -3.91 -1.19
CA ILE A 289 7.62 -3.10 -2.36
C ILE A 289 6.37 -2.64 -3.13
N SER A 290 5.30 -3.44 -3.12
CA SER A 290 4.02 -3.14 -3.76
C SER A 290 3.14 -2.13 -3.01
N LYS A 291 3.55 -1.62 -1.85
CA LYS A 291 2.72 -0.74 -0.99
C LYS A 291 1.35 -1.38 -0.63
N ALA A 292 1.33 -2.71 -0.51
CA ALA A 292 0.18 -3.44 0.00
C ALA A 292 -0.06 -3.12 1.48
N PRO A 293 -1.30 -3.27 1.98
CA PRO A 293 -1.58 -3.50 3.39
C PRO A 293 -0.66 -4.58 3.97
N LEU A 294 -0.02 -4.31 5.11
CA LEU A 294 0.73 -5.32 5.87
C LEU A 294 -0.13 -5.80 7.04
N LEU A 295 -1.15 -6.58 6.72
CA LEU A 295 -2.03 -7.23 7.69
C LEU A 295 -1.55 -8.66 7.94
N ILE A 296 -0.99 -8.91 9.13
CA ILE A 296 -0.52 -10.24 9.55
C ILE A 296 -1.73 -11.18 9.71
N GLY A 297 -1.73 -12.32 9.02
CA GLY A 297 -2.79 -13.33 9.08
C GLY A 297 -2.52 -14.52 10.01
N CYS A 298 -1.36 -14.57 10.68
CA CYS A 298 -0.94 -15.69 11.54
C CYS A 298 -1.15 -15.45 13.05
N ASP A 299 -0.95 -16.47 13.88
CA ASP A 299 -1.04 -16.34 15.34
C ASP A 299 0.21 -15.67 15.96
N VAL A 300 0.21 -14.34 15.99
CA VAL A 300 1.25 -13.52 16.63
C VAL A 300 1.46 -13.80 18.13
N ARG A 301 0.56 -14.53 18.80
CA ARG A 301 0.73 -14.97 20.21
C ARG A 301 1.73 -16.12 20.35
N ASN A 302 2.04 -16.81 19.24
CA ASN A 302 2.95 -17.96 19.18
C ASN A 302 3.84 -17.93 17.91
N ALA A 303 4.10 -16.73 17.36
CA ALA A 303 4.95 -16.57 16.19
C ALA A 303 6.38 -17.07 16.43
N THR A 304 6.91 -17.83 15.47
CA THR A 304 8.29 -18.36 15.55
C THR A 304 9.32 -17.23 15.45
N LYS A 305 10.56 -17.47 15.89
CA LYS A 305 11.68 -16.53 15.68
C LYS A 305 11.85 -16.17 14.20
N GLU A 306 11.62 -17.11 13.29
CA GLU A 306 11.75 -16.91 11.85
C GLU A 306 10.59 -16.08 11.28
N THR A 307 9.36 -16.34 11.73
CA THR A 307 8.20 -15.47 11.45
C THR A 307 8.49 -14.03 11.88
N MET A 308 9.02 -13.85 13.09
CA MET A 308 9.37 -12.56 13.68
C MET A 308 10.57 -11.87 13.00
N GLU A 309 11.51 -12.62 12.41
CA GLU A 309 12.57 -12.07 11.55
C GLU A 309 12.00 -11.45 10.27
N ILE A 310 10.99 -12.08 9.67
CA ILE A 310 10.36 -11.62 8.43
C ILE A 310 9.47 -10.41 8.71
N ILE A 311 8.40 -10.55 9.50
CA ILE A 311 7.45 -9.47 9.78
C ILE A 311 8.05 -8.37 10.67
N GLY A 312 9.21 -8.61 11.29
CA GLY A 312 9.93 -7.63 12.10
C GLY A 312 10.92 -6.75 11.32
N ASN A 313 11.12 -6.99 10.02
CA ASN A 313 12.17 -6.31 9.26
C ASN A 313 11.84 -4.83 8.99
N LYS A 314 12.42 -3.96 9.81
CA LYS A 314 12.29 -2.50 9.75
C LYS A 314 12.69 -1.87 8.41
N GLU A 315 13.66 -2.44 7.70
CA GLU A 315 14.13 -1.85 6.44
C GLU A 315 13.19 -2.18 5.28
N VAL A 316 12.61 -3.38 5.28
CA VAL A 316 11.55 -3.77 4.33
C VAL A 316 10.24 -3.03 4.64
N ILE A 317 9.87 -2.89 5.92
CA ILE A 317 8.74 -2.05 6.36
C ILE A 317 8.93 -0.59 5.93
N ALA A 318 10.15 -0.04 6.03
CA ALA A 318 10.44 1.34 5.60
C ALA A 318 10.33 1.54 4.07
N VAL A 319 10.36 0.47 3.26
CA VAL A 319 10.05 0.54 1.82
C VAL A 319 8.54 0.53 1.56
N ASN A 320 7.74 -0.15 2.39
CA ASN A 320 6.28 -0.11 2.34
C ASN A 320 5.73 1.25 2.81
N GLN A 321 6.25 1.75 3.94
CA GLN A 321 5.84 3.00 4.59
C GLN A 321 6.57 4.25 4.07
N ASP A 322 7.20 4.18 2.88
CA ASP A 322 7.91 5.31 2.31
C ASP A 322 6.95 6.44 1.90
N SER A 323 7.28 7.68 2.30
CA SER A 323 6.39 8.84 2.14
C SER A 323 6.17 9.32 0.71
N LEU A 324 6.90 8.80 -0.28
CA LEU A 324 6.59 9.03 -1.69
C LEU A 324 5.37 8.19 -2.15
N GLY A 325 5.08 7.08 -1.46
CA GLY A 325 3.84 6.31 -1.66
C GLY A 325 3.68 5.65 -3.04
N VAL A 326 4.77 5.43 -3.78
CA VAL A 326 4.74 4.78 -5.10
C VAL A 326 4.85 3.26 -4.96
N GLN A 327 3.82 2.54 -5.43
CA GLN A 327 3.86 1.09 -5.63
C GLN A 327 4.88 0.75 -6.73
N ALA A 328 5.73 -0.24 -6.47
CA ALA A 328 6.67 -0.76 -7.48
C ALA A 328 5.96 -1.58 -8.57
N LYS A 329 6.56 -1.58 -9.76
CA LYS A 329 6.17 -2.40 -10.91
C LYS A 329 7.21 -3.47 -11.22
N LYS A 330 6.81 -4.52 -11.94
CA LYS A 330 7.71 -5.53 -12.51
C LYS A 330 8.30 -4.97 -13.80
N VAL A 331 9.57 -4.58 -13.78
CA VAL A 331 10.23 -3.90 -14.91
C VAL A 331 10.94 -4.85 -15.89
N ARG A 332 11.28 -6.07 -15.45
CA ARG A 332 11.84 -7.14 -16.29
C ARG A 332 11.34 -8.49 -15.80
N MET A 333 11.04 -9.38 -16.74
CA MET A 333 10.68 -10.77 -16.50
C MET A 333 11.31 -11.65 -17.58
N GLU A 334 12.18 -12.58 -17.19
CA GLU A 334 12.90 -13.51 -18.07
C GLU A 334 12.52 -14.94 -17.67
N GLY A 335 11.35 -15.38 -18.14
CA GLY A 335 10.69 -16.58 -17.63
C GLY A 335 10.34 -16.37 -16.15
N ASP A 336 10.87 -17.25 -15.31
CA ASP A 336 10.66 -17.24 -13.85
C ASP A 336 11.53 -16.21 -13.09
N LEU A 337 12.39 -15.44 -13.78
CA LEU A 337 13.32 -14.51 -13.16
C LEU A 337 12.82 -13.07 -13.29
N GLU A 338 12.62 -12.38 -12.16
CA GLU A 338 11.96 -11.08 -12.14
C GLU A 338 12.80 -9.97 -11.51
N VAL A 339 12.64 -8.76 -12.05
CA VAL A 339 13.11 -7.50 -11.46
C VAL A 339 11.90 -6.61 -11.23
N TRP A 340 11.67 -6.23 -9.98
CA TRP A 340 10.69 -5.23 -9.57
C TRP A 340 11.41 -3.97 -9.12
N ALA A 341 10.87 -2.80 -9.45
CA ALA A 341 11.45 -1.52 -9.03
C ALA A 341 10.39 -0.44 -8.77
N GLY A 342 10.70 0.47 -7.85
CA GLY A 342 9.83 1.60 -7.50
C GLY A 342 10.60 2.71 -6.79
N GLN A 343 10.30 3.96 -7.16
CA GLN A 343 10.93 5.13 -6.56
C GLN A 343 10.56 5.28 -5.08
N LEU A 344 11.51 5.83 -4.30
CA LEU A 344 11.35 6.15 -2.89
C LEU A 344 11.77 7.60 -2.61
N SER A 345 11.27 8.14 -1.51
CA SER A 345 11.56 9.49 -1.03
C SER A 345 13.08 9.78 -0.95
N GLY A 346 13.48 10.98 -1.38
CA GLY A 346 14.90 11.39 -1.41
C GLY A 346 15.70 10.79 -2.58
N TYR A 347 15.07 10.57 -3.73
CA TYR A 347 15.71 10.06 -4.97
C TYR A 347 16.40 8.69 -4.80
N ARG A 348 15.81 7.84 -3.94
CA ARG A 348 16.22 6.43 -3.77
C ARG A 348 15.37 5.54 -4.65
N MET A 349 15.86 4.33 -4.92
CA MET A 349 15.12 3.30 -5.67
C MET A 349 15.02 2.03 -4.82
N ALA A 350 13.82 1.47 -4.67
CA ALA A 350 13.65 0.10 -4.23
C ALA A 350 13.86 -0.82 -5.44
N VAL A 351 14.62 -1.90 -5.27
CA VAL A 351 14.76 -2.98 -6.27
C VAL A 351 14.57 -4.31 -5.56
N LEU A 352 13.75 -5.18 -6.14
CA LEU A 352 13.54 -6.55 -5.66
C LEU A 352 13.78 -7.51 -6.82
N LEU A 353 14.73 -8.43 -6.65
CA LEU A 353 15.02 -9.52 -7.57
C LEU A 353 14.32 -10.77 -7.05
N VAL A 354 13.48 -11.44 -7.84
CA VAL A 354 12.75 -12.65 -7.42
C VAL A 354 13.05 -13.81 -8.35
N ASN A 355 13.47 -14.95 -7.79
CA ASN A 355 13.67 -16.18 -8.53
C ASN A 355 12.49 -17.13 -8.29
N ARG A 356 11.51 -17.14 -9.21
CA ARG A 356 10.35 -18.04 -9.16
C ARG A 356 10.68 -19.47 -9.60
N SER A 357 11.88 -19.72 -10.13
CA SER A 357 12.26 -21.01 -10.72
C SER A 357 12.67 -22.03 -9.66
N ALA A 358 12.48 -23.31 -9.99
CA ALA A 358 12.98 -24.46 -9.21
C ALA A 358 14.52 -24.64 -9.23
N ARG A 359 15.29 -23.59 -9.55
CA ARG A 359 16.76 -23.66 -9.79
C ARG A 359 17.47 -22.45 -9.19
N ARG A 360 18.77 -22.60 -8.89
CA ARG A 360 19.63 -21.47 -8.50
C ARG A 360 20.00 -20.66 -9.74
N SER A 361 19.69 -19.37 -9.73
CA SER A 361 19.73 -18.50 -10.91
C SER A 361 20.37 -17.14 -10.59
N SER A 362 20.93 -16.49 -11.60
CA SER A 362 21.44 -15.11 -11.51
C SER A 362 20.43 -14.16 -12.16
N ILE A 363 20.10 -13.07 -11.46
CA ILE A 363 19.19 -12.03 -11.94
C ILE A 363 19.93 -10.69 -11.95
N THR A 364 19.74 -9.90 -13.01
CA THR A 364 20.38 -8.59 -13.18
C THR A 364 19.32 -7.50 -13.34
N ALA A 365 19.36 -6.49 -12.48
CA ALA A 365 18.66 -5.24 -12.69
C ALA A 365 19.56 -4.28 -13.48
N HIS A 366 19.16 -3.88 -14.69
CA HIS A 366 19.86 -2.84 -15.45
C HIS A 366 19.29 -1.47 -15.11
N TRP A 367 20.14 -0.44 -15.10
CA TRP A 367 19.76 0.93 -14.70
C TRP A 367 18.63 1.48 -15.58
N ASP A 368 18.70 1.18 -16.88
CA ASP A 368 17.71 1.59 -17.86
C ASP A 368 16.34 0.91 -17.64
N ASP A 369 16.28 -0.30 -17.08
CA ASP A 369 15.02 -0.97 -16.70
C ASP A 369 14.39 -0.28 -15.46
N ILE A 370 15.22 0.08 -14.48
CA ILE A 370 14.77 0.60 -13.18
C ILE A 370 14.66 2.13 -13.13
N GLY A 371 14.82 2.83 -14.26
CA GLY A 371 14.68 4.29 -14.34
C GLY A 371 15.80 5.08 -13.66
N ILE A 372 17.01 4.52 -13.59
CA ILE A 372 18.24 5.22 -13.17
C ILE A 372 19.06 5.55 -14.42
N ALA A 373 19.69 6.72 -14.50
CA ALA A 373 20.56 7.02 -15.65
C ALA A 373 21.78 6.09 -15.66
N SER A 374 22.07 5.44 -16.79
CA SER A 374 23.07 4.36 -16.90
C SER A 374 24.45 4.67 -16.30
N GLY A 375 24.95 5.91 -16.44
CA GLY A 375 26.22 6.37 -15.85
C GLY A 375 26.20 6.65 -14.33
N SER A 376 25.06 6.54 -13.65
CA SER A 376 24.94 6.84 -12.21
C SER A 376 25.64 5.80 -11.34
N VAL A 377 26.52 6.28 -10.46
CA VAL A 377 27.14 5.48 -9.39
C VAL A 377 26.18 5.38 -8.20
N VAL A 378 25.90 4.17 -7.72
CA VAL A 378 25.03 3.96 -6.55
C VAL A 378 25.69 3.11 -5.46
N LYS A 379 25.21 3.29 -4.23
CA LYS A 379 25.34 2.34 -3.11
C LYS A 379 24.11 1.43 -3.13
N ALA A 380 24.29 0.15 -2.83
CA ALA A 380 23.20 -0.79 -2.60
C ALA A 380 23.17 -1.21 -1.12
N ARG A 381 22.01 -1.11 -0.48
CA ARG A 381 21.72 -1.64 0.86
C ARG A 381 20.90 -2.91 0.70
N ASP A 382 21.42 -4.06 1.11
CA ASP A 382 20.64 -5.31 1.19
C ASP A 382 19.77 -5.26 2.44
N LEU A 383 18.46 -5.34 2.25
CA LEU A 383 17.49 -5.15 3.35
C LEU A 383 17.31 -6.40 4.21
N TRP A 384 17.76 -7.57 3.74
CA TRP A 384 17.62 -8.85 4.43
C TRP A 384 18.92 -9.28 5.13
N GLU A 385 20.09 -8.98 4.54
CA GLU A 385 21.39 -9.16 5.22
C GLU A 385 21.70 -8.02 6.21
N HIS A 386 20.96 -6.91 6.13
CA HIS A 386 21.27 -5.67 6.83
C HIS A 386 22.72 -5.15 6.58
N GLU A 387 23.30 -5.42 5.41
CA GLU A 387 24.61 -4.92 4.96
C GLU A 387 24.49 -3.88 3.82
N THR A 388 25.31 -2.84 3.87
CA THR A 388 25.52 -1.94 2.73
C THR A 388 26.67 -2.51 1.91
N LEU A 389 26.39 -2.95 0.68
CA LEU A 389 27.36 -3.64 -0.15
C LEU A 389 28.59 -2.75 -0.40
N LYS A 390 29.78 -3.33 -0.22
CA LYS A 390 31.06 -2.59 -0.21
C LYS A 390 31.38 -1.97 -1.56
N GLN A 391 31.07 -2.68 -2.65
CA GLN A 391 31.25 -2.19 -4.01
C GLN A 391 30.26 -1.08 -4.38
N ARG A 392 30.61 -0.31 -5.40
CA ARG A 392 29.69 0.62 -6.07
C ARG A 392 29.19 -0.03 -7.35
N PHE A 393 27.96 0.29 -7.73
CA PHE A 393 27.32 -0.24 -8.93
C PHE A 393 27.10 0.89 -9.93
N VAL A 394 27.25 0.58 -11.23
CA VAL A 394 27.05 1.47 -12.37
C VAL A 394 26.46 0.62 -13.50
N GLY A 395 25.43 1.10 -14.18
CA GLY A 395 24.75 0.40 -15.29
C GLY A 395 23.92 -0.84 -14.89
N ASN A 396 24.33 -1.63 -13.90
CA ASN A 396 23.57 -2.78 -13.41
C ASN A 396 23.95 -3.24 -11.99
N LEU A 397 23.10 -4.11 -11.42
CA LEU A 397 23.37 -4.96 -10.26
C LEU A 397 22.92 -6.39 -10.56
N THR A 398 23.83 -7.35 -10.47
CA THR A 398 23.55 -8.80 -10.56
C THR A 398 23.64 -9.46 -9.19
N ALA A 399 22.71 -10.37 -8.87
CA ALA A 399 22.81 -11.28 -7.72
C ALA A 399 22.42 -12.72 -8.10
N THR A 400 23.09 -13.71 -7.49
CA THR A 400 22.78 -15.13 -7.67
C THR A 400 22.07 -15.68 -6.44
N MET A 401 20.84 -16.17 -6.62
CA MET A 401 19.96 -16.61 -5.52
C MET A 401 19.36 -18.00 -5.79
N ASN A 402 18.94 -18.68 -4.73
CA ASN A 402 18.44 -20.06 -4.79
C ASN A 402 17.02 -20.12 -5.36
N SER A 403 16.51 -21.33 -5.58
CA SER A 403 15.10 -21.58 -5.88
C SER A 403 14.19 -20.85 -4.88
N HIS A 404 13.14 -20.18 -5.36
CA HIS A 404 12.10 -19.52 -4.56
C HIS A 404 12.64 -18.51 -3.51
N THR A 405 13.77 -17.86 -3.79
CA THR A 405 14.33 -16.78 -2.97
C THR A 405 14.25 -15.43 -3.68
N CYS A 406 14.42 -14.35 -2.92
CA CYS A 406 14.60 -13.01 -3.48
C CYS A 406 15.82 -12.30 -2.88
N LYS A 407 16.19 -11.19 -3.51
CA LYS A 407 17.10 -10.18 -2.95
C LYS A 407 16.50 -8.80 -3.07
N MET A 408 16.37 -8.10 -1.95
CA MET A 408 15.75 -6.78 -1.85
C MET A 408 16.79 -5.72 -1.50
N TYR A 409 16.81 -4.64 -2.27
CA TYR A 409 17.77 -3.56 -2.16
C TYR A 409 17.11 -2.19 -2.10
N VAL A 410 17.71 -1.28 -1.33
CA VAL A 410 17.57 0.16 -1.57
C VAL A 410 18.85 0.68 -2.23
N LEU A 411 18.70 1.25 -3.42
CA LEU A 411 19.76 1.94 -4.14
C LEU A 411 19.72 3.43 -3.79
N THR A 412 20.89 4.02 -3.58
CA THR A 412 21.07 5.46 -3.32
C THR A 412 22.23 5.98 -4.15
N ALA A 413 22.01 7.05 -4.93
CA ALA A 413 23.04 7.67 -5.73
C ALA A 413 24.23 8.16 -4.88
N VAL A 414 25.41 8.15 -5.49
CA VAL A 414 26.63 8.78 -4.95
C VAL A 414 26.85 10.09 -5.71
N CYS A 415 26.82 11.19 -4.96
CA CYS A 415 27.30 12.49 -5.41
C CYS A 415 28.84 12.55 -5.35
#